data_AF-K5BCW7-F1
#
_entry.id   AF-K5BCW7-F1
#
_cell.length_a   1.000
_cell.length_b   1.000
_cell.length_c   1.000
_cell.angle_alpha   90.00
_cell.angle_beta   90.00
_cell.angle_gamma   90.00
#
_symmetry.space_group_name_H-M   'P 1'
#
loop_
_entity.id
_entity.type
_entity.pdbx_description
1 polymer ?
#
loop_
_entity_poly.entity_id
_entity_poly.type
_entity_poly.pdbx_seq_one_letter_code
_entity_poly.pdbx_strand_id
1 'polypeptide(L)'
;MHRTVSVVFAGPVSPGLTLAPLRRGRGDPCFHVAPDGAIWRTSLMRTGPVTARITKCAPNVVDCEAWGAGAAEFVDAAPALLGYDDDDSGFRPTEPTIAAARRRVPHLRLGRTGRVLEALIPAILEQRVAGKDARRAWRNLVTEFGAPAPGP
;
A
#
# COMPACT_ATOMS: atom_id res chain seq x y z
N MET A 1 -18.93 -8.44 -5.10
CA MET A 1 -18.16 -9.52 -4.49
C MET A 1 -17.30 -8.93 -3.37
N HIS A 2 -17.31 -9.54 -2.19
CA HIS A 2 -16.59 -9.10 -0.99
C HIS A 2 -15.72 -10.27 -0.47
N ARG A 3 -14.48 -10.00 -0.06
CA ARG A 3 -13.51 -10.98 0.46
C ARG A 3 -12.73 -10.38 1.61
N THR A 4 -12.25 -11.23 2.51
CA THR A 4 -11.47 -10.81 3.69
C THR A 4 -10.34 -11.79 3.92
N VAL A 5 -9.20 -11.29 4.42
CA VAL A 5 -8.07 -12.10 4.90
C VAL A 5 -7.42 -11.41 6.09
N SER A 6 -6.91 -12.20 7.03
CA SER A 6 -6.05 -11.73 8.13
C SER A 6 -4.63 -12.21 7.88
N VAL A 7 -3.67 -11.29 7.83
CA VAL A 7 -2.26 -11.60 7.70
C VAL A 7 -1.60 -11.54 9.08
N VAL A 8 -1.11 -12.69 9.54
CA VAL A 8 -0.47 -12.84 10.86
C VAL A 8 1.04 -12.92 10.68
N PHE A 9 1.77 -12.00 11.30
CA PHE A 9 3.22 -11.91 11.19
C PHE A 9 3.92 -12.51 12.40
N ALA A 10 5.18 -12.94 12.23
CA ALA A 10 6.02 -13.44 13.31
C ALA A 10 6.37 -12.40 14.39
N GLY A 11 6.18 -11.10 14.10
CA GLY A 11 6.46 -10.01 15.02
C GLY A 11 5.66 -8.74 14.68
N PRO A 12 5.84 -7.64 15.45
CA PRO A 12 5.05 -6.44 15.25
C PRO A 12 5.23 -5.82 13.87
N VAL A 13 4.14 -5.27 13.31
CA VAL A 13 4.14 -4.67 11.97
C VAL A 13 3.48 -3.29 11.96
N SER A 14 3.77 -2.51 10.93
CA SER A 14 3.09 -1.24 10.68
C SER A 14 2.64 -1.17 9.22
N PRO A 15 1.36 -1.43 8.90
CA PRO A 15 0.84 -1.21 7.55
C PRO A 15 0.94 0.26 7.14
N GLY A 16 0.86 1.19 8.10
CA GLY A 16 1.06 2.62 7.85
C GLY A 16 2.47 2.94 7.33
N LEU A 17 3.52 2.41 7.96
CA LEU A 17 4.89 2.60 7.45
C LEU A 17 5.12 1.86 6.14
N THR A 18 4.63 0.63 6.03
CA THR A 18 4.81 -0.27 4.88
C THR A 18 4.15 0.26 3.62
N LEU A 19 2.93 0.80 3.73
CA LEU A 19 2.14 1.25 2.58
C LEU A 19 2.27 2.76 2.31
N ALA A 20 2.85 3.54 3.22
CA ALA A 20 3.05 4.99 3.04
C ALA A 20 3.71 5.38 1.71
N PRO A 21 4.75 4.66 1.20
CA PRO A 21 5.37 5.00 -0.08
C PRO A 21 4.42 4.88 -1.29
N LEU A 22 3.31 4.16 -1.16
CA LEU A 22 2.33 3.98 -2.24
C LEU A 22 1.37 5.16 -2.38
N ARG A 23 1.37 6.09 -1.40
CA ARG A 23 0.45 7.23 -1.36
C ARG A 23 0.98 8.43 -2.15
N ARG A 24 0.16 8.95 -3.05
CA ARG A 24 0.42 10.15 -3.87
C ARG A 24 -0.17 11.42 -3.25
N GLY A 25 0.10 11.62 -1.96
CA GLY A 25 -0.33 12.79 -1.18
C GLY A 25 -1.71 12.69 -0.53
N ARG A 26 -2.18 13.81 0.03
CA ARG A 26 -3.40 13.83 0.86
C ARG A 26 -4.71 13.59 0.09
N GLY A 27 -4.79 14.05 -1.14
CA GLY A 27 -5.95 13.82 -2.02
C GLY A 27 -5.63 12.82 -3.13
N ASP A 28 -4.91 11.76 -2.80
CA ASP A 28 -4.73 10.62 -3.70
C ASP A 28 -6.09 9.89 -3.83
N PRO A 29 -6.67 9.79 -5.04
CA PRO A 29 -7.95 9.09 -5.23
C PRO A 29 -7.85 7.57 -5.02
N CYS A 30 -6.65 7.00 -5.07
CA CYS A 30 -6.42 5.56 -4.91
C CYS A 30 -5.87 5.18 -3.53
N PHE A 31 -5.68 6.15 -2.63
CA PHE A 31 -5.13 5.91 -1.30
C PHE A 31 -5.65 6.92 -0.27
N HIS A 32 -6.37 6.43 0.73
CA HIS A 32 -6.89 7.24 1.82
C HIS A 32 -6.59 6.59 3.17
N VAL A 33 -6.22 7.41 4.16
CA VAL A 33 -6.10 6.97 5.56
C VAL A 33 -7.25 7.61 6.32
N ALA A 34 -8.17 6.78 6.78
CA ALA A 34 -9.36 7.21 7.51
C ALA A 34 -9.00 7.63 8.96
N PRO A 35 -9.90 8.37 9.66
CA PRO A 35 -9.65 8.82 11.04
C PRO A 35 -9.41 7.69 12.05
N ASP A 36 -9.99 6.51 11.80
CA ASP A 36 -9.77 5.29 12.58
C ASP A 36 -8.40 4.61 12.29
N GLY A 37 -7.61 5.18 11.38
CA GLY A 37 -6.32 4.65 10.96
C GLY A 37 -6.41 3.58 9.87
N ALA A 38 -7.62 3.21 9.41
CA ALA A 38 -7.78 2.26 8.32
C ALA A 38 -7.23 2.84 7.01
N ILE A 39 -6.50 2.02 6.26
CA ILE A 39 -5.96 2.38 4.95
C ILE A 39 -6.92 1.86 3.88
N TRP A 40 -7.53 2.78 3.16
CA TRP A 40 -8.31 2.50 1.96
C TRP A 40 -7.41 2.61 0.74
N ARG A 41 -7.43 1.59 -0.11
CA ARG A 41 -6.64 1.53 -1.34
C ARG A 41 -7.49 0.97 -2.48
N THR A 42 -7.35 1.53 -3.66
CA THR A 42 -7.85 0.90 -4.90
C THR A 42 -6.71 0.32 -5.71
N SER A 43 -7.03 -0.67 -6.55
CA SER A 43 -6.08 -1.28 -7.48
C SER A 43 -6.83 -1.91 -8.65
N LEU A 44 -6.15 -2.14 -9.76
CA LEU A 44 -6.69 -2.84 -10.92
C LEU A 44 -6.06 -4.24 -11.01
N MET A 45 -6.77 -5.22 -10.47
CA MET A 45 -6.39 -6.63 -10.57
C MET A 45 -6.62 -7.14 -12.01
N ARG A 46 -6.02 -8.29 -12.37
CA ARG A 46 -6.27 -8.90 -13.70
C ARG A 46 -7.73 -9.30 -13.84
N THR A 47 -8.34 -9.68 -12.73
CA THR A 47 -9.76 -10.03 -12.60
C THR A 47 -10.69 -8.82 -12.50
N GLY A 48 -10.16 -7.59 -12.42
CA GLY A 48 -10.95 -6.35 -12.43
C GLY A 48 -10.63 -5.39 -11.28
N PRO A 49 -11.38 -4.29 -11.15
CA PRO A 49 -11.12 -3.28 -10.13
C PRO A 49 -11.38 -3.82 -8.72
N VAL A 50 -10.63 -3.30 -7.77
CA VAL A 50 -10.78 -3.60 -6.34
C VAL A 50 -10.63 -2.34 -5.49
N THR A 51 -11.45 -2.25 -4.45
CA THR A 51 -11.24 -1.38 -3.30
C THR A 51 -10.91 -2.28 -2.12
N ALA A 52 -9.93 -1.90 -1.32
CA ALA A 52 -9.55 -2.62 -0.12
C ALA A 52 -9.45 -1.69 1.08
N ARG A 53 -9.91 -2.19 2.23
CA ARG A 53 -9.74 -1.58 3.55
C ARG A 53 -8.76 -2.44 4.34
N ILE A 54 -7.71 -1.82 4.83
CA ILE A 54 -6.60 -2.49 5.51
C ILE A 54 -6.48 -1.91 6.92
N THR A 55 -6.60 -2.75 7.93
CA THR A 55 -6.65 -2.34 9.34
C THR A 55 -5.68 -3.17 10.17
N LYS A 56 -4.94 -2.51 11.08
CA LYS A 56 -4.12 -3.21 12.07
C LYS A 56 -4.99 -3.60 13.26
N CYS A 57 -5.25 -4.89 13.45
CA CYS A 57 -6.14 -5.39 14.49
C CYS A 57 -5.40 -5.84 15.76
N ALA A 58 -4.13 -6.21 15.63
CA ALA A 58 -3.23 -6.54 16.75
C ALA A 58 -1.79 -6.10 16.42
N PRO A 59 -0.83 -6.15 17.37
CA PRO A 59 0.56 -5.76 17.11
C PRO A 59 1.16 -6.40 15.85
N ASN A 60 0.83 -7.66 15.56
CA ASN A 60 1.32 -8.48 14.47
C ASN A 60 0.22 -9.02 13.54
N VAL A 61 -1.00 -8.47 13.57
CA VAL A 61 -2.11 -8.92 12.72
C VAL A 61 -2.69 -7.74 11.94
N VAL A 62 -2.82 -7.91 10.63
CA VAL A 62 -3.42 -6.93 9.72
C VAL A 62 -4.56 -7.59 8.96
N ASP A 63 -5.76 -7.03 9.08
CA ASP A 63 -6.93 -7.45 8.32
C ASP A 63 -7.01 -6.67 7.01
N CYS A 64 -7.45 -7.36 5.97
CA CYS A 64 -7.74 -6.79 4.68
C CYS A 64 -9.12 -7.24 4.22
N GLU A 65 -10.01 -6.27 4.05
CA GLU A 65 -11.32 -6.44 3.41
C GLU A 65 -11.22 -5.90 1.98
N ALA A 66 -11.84 -6.56 1.00
CA ALA A 66 -11.75 -6.18 -0.41
C ALA A 66 -13.07 -6.36 -1.15
N TRP A 67 -13.44 -5.39 -1.99
CA TRP A 67 -14.66 -5.36 -2.79
C TRP A 67 -14.34 -5.19 -4.27
N GLY A 68 -15.19 -5.77 -5.13
CA GLY A 68 -15.07 -5.69 -6.59
C GLY A 68 -14.69 -7.02 -7.23
N ALA A 69 -14.57 -7.04 -8.56
CA ALA A 69 -14.23 -8.24 -9.31
C ALA A 69 -12.80 -8.73 -8.99
N GLY A 70 -11.91 -7.79 -8.64
CA GLY A 70 -10.53 -8.08 -8.20
C GLY A 70 -10.38 -8.56 -6.75
N ALA A 71 -11.47 -8.65 -5.97
CA ALA A 71 -11.38 -8.85 -4.52
C ALA A 71 -10.63 -10.14 -4.12
N ALA A 72 -10.87 -11.25 -4.83
CA ALA A 72 -10.19 -12.52 -4.55
C ALA A 72 -8.68 -12.45 -4.84
N GLU A 73 -8.30 -11.96 -6.02
CA GLU A 73 -6.88 -11.79 -6.40
C GLU A 73 -6.15 -10.83 -5.43
N PHE A 74 -6.84 -9.79 -4.95
CA PHE A 74 -6.25 -8.83 -4.01
C PHE A 74 -5.97 -9.44 -2.65
N VAL A 75 -6.93 -10.18 -2.05
CA VAL A 75 -6.71 -10.79 -0.73
C VAL A 75 -5.62 -11.85 -0.78
N ASP A 76 -5.52 -12.61 -1.88
CA ASP A 76 -4.43 -13.57 -2.09
C ASP A 76 -3.05 -12.89 -2.17
N ALA A 77 -3.01 -11.66 -2.71
CA ALA A 77 -1.79 -10.86 -2.82
C ALA A 77 -1.49 -10.01 -1.57
N ALA A 78 -2.43 -9.89 -0.62
CA ALA A 78 -2.31 -9.00 0.54
C ALA A 78 -1.06 -9.29 1.42
N PRO A 79 -0.67 -10.56 1.69
CA PRO A 79 0.57 -10.82 2.44
C PRO A 79 1.80 -10.20 1.78
N ALA A 80 1.97 -10.38 0.47
CA ALA A 80 3.10 -9.82 -0.28
C ALA A 80 3.07 -8.28 -0.31
N LEU A 81 1.88 -7.68 -0.44
CA LEU A 81 1.69 -6.23 -0.38
C LEU A 81 2.11 -5.66 0.98
N LEU A 82 1.85 -6.39 2.06
CA LEU A 82 2.16 -6.00 3.44
C LEU A 82 3.58 -6.39 3.88
N GLY A 83 4.42 -6.88 2.97
CA GLY A 83 5.81 -7.26 3.27
C GLY A 83 5.93 -8.51 4.13
N TYR A 84 5.00 -9.45 4.02
CA TYR A 84 5.07 -10.73 4.73
C TYR A 84 6.38 -11.48 4.45
N ASP A 85 6.81 -11.44 3.18
CA ASP A 85 8.04 -12.10 2.71
C ASP A 85 9.32 -11.27 2.93
N ASP A 86 9.24 -10.12 3.60
CA ASP A 86 10.40 -9.29 3.92
C ASP A 86 11.16 -9.89 5.12
N ASP A 87 12.13 -10.76 4.84
CA ASP A 87 13.05 -11.32 5.83
C ASP A 87 14.27 -10.41 6.00
N ASP A 88 14.33 -9.74 7.15
CA ASP A 88 15.41 -8.83 7.52
C ASP A 88 16.43 -9.46 8.49
N SER A 89 16.37 -10.76 8.76
CA SER A 89 17.25 -11.44 9.72
C SER A 89 18.75 -11.28 9.39
N GLY A 90 19.07 -11.13 8.11
CA GLY A 90 20.41 -10.83 7.60
C GLY A 90 20.76 -9.33 7.58
N PHE A 91 19.82 -8.42 7.79
CA PHE A 91 20.03 -6.98 7.68
C PHE A 91 20.66 -6.39 8.96
N ARG A 92 21.99 -6.39 9.00
CA ARG A 92 22.80 -5.89 10.13
C ARG A 92 23.61 -4.66 9.72
N PRO A 93 22.98 -3.47 9.62
CA PRO A 93 23.67 -2.28 9.14
C PRO A 93 24.77 -1.83 10.12
N THR A 94 25.99 -1.66 9.62
CA THR A 94 27.15 -1.16 10.38
C THR A 94 27.32 0.36 10.25
N GLU A 95 26.85 0.94 9.14
CA GLU A 95 26.90 2.39 8.94
C GLU A 95 25.91 3.09 9.91
N PRO A 96 26.36 4.11 10.67
CA PRO A 96 25.56 4.72 11.73
C PRO A 96 24.23 5.34 11.28
N THR A 97 24.20 5.95 10.09
CA THR A 97 22.99 6.57 9.51
C THR A 97 21.92 5.53 9.20
N ILE A 98 22.28 4.41 8.58
CA ILE A 98 21.37 3.30 8.26
C ILE A 98 20.90 2.61 9.55
N ALA A 99 21.80 2.36 10.50
CA ALA A 99 21.44 1.80 11.80
C ALA A 99 20.46 2.71 12.57
N ALA A 100 20.68 4.03 12.54
CA ALA A 100 19.76 5.00 13.11
C ALA A 100 18.42 5.07 12.36
N ALA A 101 18.42 4.91 11.03
CA ALA A 101 17.20 4.84 10.24
C ALA A 101 16.38 3.59 10.61
N ARG A 102 17.01 2.42 10.69
CA ARG A 102 16.35 1.17 11.09
C ARG A 102 15.68 1.29 12.47
N ARG A 103 16.37 1.89 13.45
CA ARG A 103 15.80 2.13 14.79
C ARG A 103 14.59 3.08 14.80
N ARG A 104 14.50 4.03 13.87
CA ARG A 104 13.38 4.98 13.77
C ARG A 104 12.11 4.35 13.21
N VAL A 105 12.21 3.27 12.45
CA VAL A 105 11.08 2.58 11.80
C VAL A 105 11.15 1.06 12.00
N PRO A 106 11.13 0.56 13.24
CA PRO A 106 11.41 -0.85 13.56
C PRO A 106 10.38 -1.85 12.99
N HIS A 107 9.22 -1.37 12.52
CA HIS A 107 8.13 -2.19 11.99
C HIS A 107 7.81 -1.89 10.52
N LEU A 108 8.69 -1.14 9.85
CA LEU A 108 8.67 -1.01 8.40
C LEU A 108 9.04 -2.36 7.80
N ARG A 109 8.24 -2.78 6.81
CA ARG A 109 8.53 -3.90 5.93
C ARG A 109 8.49 -3.45 4.47
N LEU A 110 9.24 -4.12 3.61
CA LEU A 110 9.27 -3.89 2.17
C LEU A 110 8.29 -4.85 1.48
N GLY A 111 7.12 -4.31 1.09
CA GLY A 111 6.12 -5.04 0.34
C GLY A 111 6.34 -5.02 -1.18
N ARG A 112 5.59 -5.86 -1.89
CA ARG A 112 5.48 -5.81 -3.35
C ARG A 112 4.02 -5.78 -3.78
N THR A 113 3.68 -4.86 -4.70
CA THR A 113 2.32 -4.72 -5.21
C THR A 113 1.99 -5.77 -6.28
N GLY A 114 3.00 -6.29 -6.98
CA GLY A 114 2.81 -7.10 -8.19
C GLY A 114 2.13 -6.34 -9.33
N ARG A 115 2.04 -5.00 -9.26
CA ARG A 115 1.38 -4.13 -10.23
C ARG A 115 2.37 -3.12 -10.80
N VAL A 116 3.03 -3.47 -11.89
CA VAL A 116 4.07 -2.63 -12.52
C VAL A 116 3.51 -1.29 -12.98
N LEU A 117 2.37 -1.28 -13.69
CA LEU A 117 1.79 -0.03 -14.20
C LEU A 117 1.39 0.94 -13.08
N GLU A 118 0.87 0.43 -11.95
CA GLU A 118 0.52 1.27 -10.80
C GLU A 118 1.73 1.94 -10.14
N ALA A 119 2.92 1.33 -10.26
CA ALA A 119 4.17 1.92 -9.78
C ALA A 119 4.82 2.83 -10.85
N LEU A 120 4.76 2.42 -12.12
CA LEU A 120 5.42 3.08 -13.23
C LEU A 120 4.80 4.44 -13.56
N ILE A 121 3.46 4.54 -13.60
CA ILE A 121 2.78 5.78 -13.98
C ILE A 121 3.15 6.93 -13.01
N PRO A 122 3.03 6.77 -11.67
CA PRO A 122 3.49 7.81 -10.75
C PRO A 122 4.99 8.09 -10.88
N ALA A 123 5.82 7.05 -11.06
CA ALA A 123 7.27 7.25 -11.21
C ALA A 123 7.63 8.11 -12.42
N ILE A 124 6.88 8.01 -13.53
CA ILE A 124 7.02 8.89 -14.70
C ILE A 124 6.56 10.32 -14.37
N LEU A 125 5.39 10.47 -13.74
CA LEU A 125 4.83 11.77 -13.37
C LEU A 125 5.72 12.54 -12.37
N GLU A 126 6.53 11.84 -11.58
CA GLU A 126 7.43 12.40 -10.58
C GLU A 126 8.77 12.87 -11.16
N GLN A 127 9.05 12.61 -12.44
CA GLN A 127 10.33 12.97 -13.06
C GLN A 127 10.44 14.48 -13.31
N ARG A 128 11.53 15.07 -12.80
CA ARG A 128 11.96 16.47 -13.07
C ARG A 128 10.92 17.55 -12.70
N VAL A 129 9.92 17.22 -11.89
CA VAL A 129 8.90 18.16 -11.39
C VAL A 129 8.88 18.19 -9.87
N ALA A 130 8.29 19.24 -9.29
CA ALA A 130 8.05 19.24 -7.85
C ALA A 130 7.00 18.19 -7.48
N GLY A 131 7.18 17.49 -6.36
CA GLY A 131 6.27 16.42 -5.94
C GLY A 131 4.81 16.86 -5.76
N LYS A 132 4.54 18.14 -5.48
CA LYS A 132 3.17 18.68 -5.45
C LYS A 132 2.50 18.66 -6.83
N ASP A 133 3.27 18.91 -7.88
CA ASP A 133 2.78 18.94 -9.27
C ASP A 133 2.56 17.52 -9.78
N ALA A 134 3.47 16.59 -9.47
CA ALA A 134 3.29 15.17 -9.76
C ALA A 134 2.02 14.60 -9.12
N ARG A 135 1.75 14.91 -7.84
CA ARG A 135 0.54 14.46 -7.13
C ARG A 135 -0.75 15.07 -7.70
N ARG A 136 -0.69 16.32 -8.19
CA ARG A 136 -1.82 16.94 -8.90
C ARG A 136 -2.07 16.25 -10.23
N ALA A 137 -1.00 15.99 -11.01
CA ALA A 137 -1.10 15.27 -12.27
C ALA A 137 -1.68 13.86 -12.08
N TRP A 138 -1.24 13.12 -11.06
CA TRP A 138 -1.80 11.82 -10.68
C TRP A 138 -3.31 11.90 -10.41
N ARG A 139 -3.73 12.88 -9.58
CA ARG A 139 -5.15 13.07 -9.27
C ARG A 139 -5.96 13.37 -10.52
N ASN A 140 -5.49 14.28 -11.38
CA ASN A 140 -6.19 14.62 -12.61
C ASN A 140 -6.34 13.40 -13.53
N LEU A 141 -5.25 12.64 -13.73
CA LEU A 141 -5.25 11.44 -14.55
C LEU A 141 -6.28 10.41 -14.08
N VAL A 142 -6.30 10.10 -12.78
CA VAL A 142 -7.23 9.09 -12.23
C VAL A 142 -8.66 9.61 -12.20
N THR A 143 -8.88 10.89 -11.89
CA THR A 143 -10.23 11.46 -11.90
C THR A 143 -10.83 11.48 -13.31
N GLU A 144 -10.03 11.73 -14.34
CA GLU A 144 -10.50 11.83 -15.72
C GLU A 144 -10.63 10.48 -16.43
N PHE A 145 -9.65 9.58 -16.21
CA PHE A 145 -9.55 8.31 -16.96
C PHE A 145 -9.72 7.06 -16.09
N GLY A 146 -9.88 7.21 -14.78
CA GLY A 146 -10.10 6.10 -13.86
C GLY A 146 -11.55 5.62 -13.86
N ALA A 147 -11.77 4.46 -13.23
CA ALA A 147 -13.09 3.93 -12.95
C ALA A 147 -13.48 4.18 -11.48
N PRO A 148 -14.78 4.28 -11.15
CA PRO A 148 -15.24 4.35 -9.78
C PRO A 148 -14.73 3.17 -8.94
N ALA A 149 -14.36 3.47 -7.68
CA ALA A 149 -13.98 2.46 -6.70
C ALA A 149 -15.18 1.52 -6.43
N PRO A 150 -15.03 0.19 -6.53
CA PRO A 150 -16.12 -0.73 -6.20
C PRO A 150 -16.35 -0.83 -4.70
N GLY A 151 -17.59 -1.09 -4.29
CA GLY A 151 -17.92 -1.30 -2.87
C GLY A 151 -18.21 0.01 -2.13
N PRO A 152 -18.09 0.01 -0.79
CA PRO A 152 -18.43 1.15 0.06
C PRO A 152 -17.46 2.33 -0.07
#